data_AF-A0A7J5ZGZ7-F1
#
_entry.id   AF-A0A7J5ZGZ7-F1
#
_cell.length_a   1.000
_cell.length_b   1.000
_cell.length_c   1.000
_cell.angle_alpha   90.00
_cell.angle_beta   90.00
_cell.angle_gamma   90.00
#
_symmetry.space_group_name_H-M   'P 1'
#
loop_
_entity.id
_entity.type
_entity.pdbx_description
1 polymer ?
#
loop_
_entity_poly.entity_id
_entity_poly.type
_entity_poly.pdbx_seq_one_letter_code
_entity_poly.pdbx_strand_id
1 'polypeptide(L)'
;MSTGMIASLIILVGRNLQTILREHWNVALGYVVVVGFAAFAVCYRYGPLVDEKSMNILSWTLRLRAAVRWKTEPRRLLTEEEFQREAEEQTRKALEDLRKNCSSPEFRSWRTVARLTSPKRFADFVEDSPHLVSNEVSVHAQEYGLGGSFFEEEFFDTDDEEDDDMKPLKIPE
;
A
#
# COMPACT_ATOMS: atom_id res chain seq x y z
N MET A 1 -1.40 -11.09 23.92
CA MET A 1 -0.11 -10.92 23.22
C MET A 1 0.25 -9.45 23.00
N SER A 2 -0.70 -8.58 22.63
CA SER A 2 -0.44 -7.14 22.37
C SER A 2 -0.02 -6.31 23.60
N THR A 3 -0.60 -6.57 24.78
CA THR A 3 -0.32 -5.82 26.02
C THR A 3 1.10 -6.03 26.55
N GLY A 4 1.67 -7.23 26.36
CA GLY A 4 3.04 -7.56 26.79
C GLY A 4 4.11 -6.84 25.97
N MET A 5 3.89 -6.68 24.65
CA MET A 5 4.83 -5.98 23.76
C MET A 5 4.92 -4.49 24.09
N ILE A 6 3.79 -3.85 24.40
CA ILE A 6 3.74 -2.45 24.80
C ILE A 6 4.49 -2.26 26.13
N ALA A 7 4.29 -3.14 27.11
CA ALA A 7 5.03 -3.09 28.38
C ALA A 7 6.54 -3.25 28.18
N SER A 8 6.98 -4.19 27.33
CA SER A 8 8.40 -4.37 26.99
C SER A 8 8.98 -3.16 26.27
N LEU A 9 8.23 -2.53 25.35
CA LEU A 9 8.63 -1.29 24.67
C LEU A 9 8.79 -0.13 25.66
N ILE A 10 7.85 0.05 26.58
CA ILE A 10 7.91 1.11 27.60
C ILE A 10 9.11 0.89 28.53
N ILE A 11 9.37 -0.35 28.95
CA ILE A 11 10.52 -0.68 29.81
C ILE A 11 11.84 -0.49 29.05
N LEU A 12 11.90 -0.86 27.77
CA LEU A 12 13.08 -0.71 26.93
C LEU A 12 13.39 0.77 26.67
N VAL A 13 12.38 1.55 26.31
CA VAL A 13 12.49 3.00 26.12
C VAL A 13 12.85 3.69 27.43
N GLY A 14 12.25 3.29 28.55
CA GLY A 14 12.56 3.82 29.87
C GLY A 14 14.01 3.56 30.29
N ARG A 15 14.51 2.33 30.09
CA ARG A 15 15.92 1.98 30.36
C ARG A 15 16.89 2.72 29.45
N ASN A 16 16.58 2.82 28.16
CA ASN A 16 17.39 3.54 27.18
C ASN A 16 17.45 5.05 27.47
N LEU A 17 16.30 5.63 27.80
CA LEU A 17 16.18 7.04 28.18
C LEU A 17 16.91 7.32 29.50
N GLN A 18 16.81 6.41 30.49
CA GLN A 18 17.56 6.54 31.75
C GLN A 18 19.07 6.57 31.53
N THR A 19 19.59 5.76 30.61
CA THR A 19 21.02 5.74 30.27
C THR A 19 21.46 7.09 29.67
N ILE A 20 20.69 7.61 28.70
CA ILE A 20 20.96 8.90 28.05
C ILE A 20 20.81 10.08 29.03
N LEU A 21 19.79 10.03 29.90
CA LEU A 21 19.57 11.01 30.95
C LEU A 21 20.67 10.98 32.01
N ARG A 22 21.22 9.81 32.35
CA ARG A 22 22.24 9.68 33.40
C ARG A 22 23.62 10.14 32.91
N GLU A 23 23.96 9.89 31.64
CA GLU A 23 25.23 10.29 31.03
C GLU A 23 25.31 11.82 30.82
N HIS A 24 24.19 12.45 30.40
CA HIS A 24 24.15 13.87 30.04
C HIS A 24 23.10 14.67 30.84
N TRP A 25 22.82 14.27 32.09
CA TRP A 25 21.80 14.88 32.96
C TRP A 25 21.93 16.41 33.05
N ASN A 26 23.17 16.91 33.12
CA ASN A 26 23.45 18.34 33.22
C ASN A 26 23.06 19.11 31.95
N VAL A 27 23.24 18.51 30.77
CA VAL A 27 22.86 19.11 29.48
C VAL A 27 21.35 19.07 29.31
N ALA A 28 20.71 17.96 29.69
CA ALA A 28 19.25 17.83 29.67
C ALA A 28 18.58 18.83 30.62
N LEU A 29 19.08 18.97 31.85
CA LEU A 29 18.62 19.99 32.79
C LEU A 29 18.85 21.40 32.25
N GLY A 30 20.03 21.69 31.69
CA GLY A 30 20.32 22.98 31.07
C GLY A 30 19.33 23.31 29.94
N TYR A 31 19.04 22.35 29.07
CA TYR A 31 18.08 22.52 27.99
C TYR A 31 16.65 22.76 28.50
N VAL A 32 16.18 21.95 29.46
CA VAL A 32 14.84 22.10 30.05
C VAL A 32 14.70 23.46 30.76
N VAL A 33 15.72 23.90 31.48
CA VAL A 33 15.73 25.21 32.13
C VAL A 33 15.73 26.34 31.11
N VAL A 34 16.55 26.26 30.05
CA VAL A 34 16.62 27.29 29.01
C VAL A 34 15.31 27.37 28.22
N VAL A 35 14.75 26.24 27.80
CA VAL A 35 13.48 26.19 27.06
C VAL A 35 12.31 26.59 27.96
N GLY A 36 12.29 26.13 29.21
CA GLY A 36 11.27 26.51 30.20
C GLY A 36 11.32 28.00 30.53
N PHE A 37 12.52 28.56 30.69
CA PHE A 37 12.72 29.99 30.92
C PHE A 37 12.39 30.82 29.67
N ALA A 38 12.76 30.37 28.47
CA ALA A 38 12.38 31.04 27.23
C ALA A 38 10.86 31.03 27.03
N ALA A 39 10.20 29.88 27.26
CA ALA A 39 8.75 29.77 27.22
C ALA A 39 8.09 30.64 28.30
N PHE A 40 8.63 30.65 29.53
CA PHE A 40 8.13 31.50 30.61
C PHE A 40 8.33 32.98 30.29
N ALA A 41 9.49 33.39 29.78
CA ALA A 41 9.78 34.75 29.37
C ALA A 41 8.90 35.18 28.19
N VAL A 42 8.65 34.30 27.23
CA VAL A 42 7.68 34.52 26.15
C VAL A 42 6.28 34.68 26.76
N CYS A 43 5.77 33.72 27.53
CA CYS A 43 4.46 33.82 28.17
C CYS A 43 4.30 35.04 29.09
N TYR A 44 5.38 35.44 29.76
CA TYR A 44 5.41 36.61 30.64
C TYR A 44 5.48 37.92 29.86
N ARG A 45 6.21 37.93 28.74
CA ARG A 45 6.32 39.09 27.83
C ARG A 45 5.09 39.26 26.94
N TYR A 46 4.37 38.17 26.65
CA TYR A 46 3.18 38.08 25.79
C TYR A 46 1.86 37.89 26.55
N GLY A 47 1.82 37.89 27.89
CA GLY A 47 0.54 37.67 28.61
C GLY A 47 -0.52 38.75 28.28
N PRO A 48 -1.81 38.57 28.59
CA PRO A 48 -2.64 37.37 28.50
C PRO A 48 -3.06 37.11 27.03
N LEU A 49 -3.16 35.83 26.65
CA LEU A 49 -3.58 35.35 25.32
C LEU A 49 -5.06 35.63 24.98
N VAL A 50 -5.51 36.89 25.04
CA VAL A 50 -6.83 37.33 24.54
C VAL A 50 -6.67 38.64 23.76
N ASP A 51 -5.63 38.74 22.94
CA ASP A 51 -5.65 39.72 21.86
C ASP A 51 -6.43 39.11 20.68
N GLU A 52 -7.46 39.80 20.21
CA GLU A 52 -8.26 39.46 19.02
C GLU A 52 -7.38 39.09 17.80
N LYS A 53 -6.19 39.71 17.72
CA LYS A 53 -5.19 39.44 16.69
C LYS A 53 -4.61 38.01 16.76
N SER A 54 -4.43 37.44 17.95
CA SER A 54 -3.87 36.09 18.14
C SER A 54 -4.81 35.00 17.59
N MET A 55 -6.12 35.17 17.75
CA MET A 55 -7.14 34.26 17.17
C MET A 55 -7.14 34.32 15.65
N ASN A 56 -7.00 35.52 15.07
CA ASN A 56 -6.92 35.67 13.63
C ASN A 56 -5.62 35.05 13.09
N ILE A 57 -4.48 35.22 13.77
CA ILE A 57 -3.22 34.59 13.36
C ILE A 57 -3.32 33.06 13.50
N LEU A 58 -3.91 32.53 14.57
CA LEU A 58 -4.07 31.09 14.77
C LEU A 58 -5.00 30.46 13.72
N SER A 59 -6.10 31.14 13.38
CA SER A 59 -7.03 30.68 12.34
C SER A 59 -6.41 30.76 10.94
N TRP A 60 -5.70 31.84 10.62
CA TRP A 60 -4.96 31.96 9.36
C TRP A 60 -3.84 30.92 9.26
N THR A 61 -3.08 30.68 10.33
CA THR A 61 -2.01 29.65 10.34
C THR A 61 -2.57 28.24 10.22
N LEU A 62 -3.72 27.94 10.85
CA LEU A 62 -4.39 26.65 10.71
C LEU A 62 -4.93 26.45 9.28
N ARG A 63 -5.58 27.48 8.70
CA ARG A 63 -6.04 27.47 7.30
C ARG A 63 -4.90 27.33 6.31
N LEU A 64 -3.79 28.00 6.54
CA LEU A 64 -2.62 27.97 5.66
C LEU A 64 -1.88 26.62 5.77
N ARG A 65 -1.77 26.05 6.98
CA ARG A 65 -1.27 24.68 7.16
C ARG A 65 -2.18 23.64 6.52
N ALA A 66 -3.50 23.80 6.61
CA ALA A 66 -4.46 22.96 5.90
C ALA A 66 -4.27 23.11 4.39
N ALA A 67 -4.33 24.31 3.83
CA ALA A 67 -4.14 24.55 2.40
C ALA A 67 -2.80 24.00 1.86
N VAL A 68 -1.71 24.16 2.60
CA VAL A 68 -0.40 23.56 2.26
C VAL A 68 -0.45 22.04 2.28
N ARG A 69 -1.14 21.44 3.27
CA ARG A 69 -1.34 19.98 3.35
C ARG A 69 -2.30 19.45 2.28
N TRP A 70 -3.17 20.30 1.73
CA TRP A 70 -4.16 19.94 0.71
C TRP A 70 -3.60 20.06 -0.72
N LYS A 71 -2.44 20.69 -0.89
CA LYS A 71 -1.73 20.74 -2.18
C LYS A 71 -0.99 19.44 -2.52
N THR A 72 -1.09 18.40 -1.71
CA THR A 72 -0.73 17.06 -2.18
C THR A 72 -1.78 16.63 -3.19
N GLU A 73 -1.51 16.88 -4.47
CA GLU A 73 -2.29 16.32 -5.57
C GLU A 73 -2.57 14.84 -5.26
N PRO A 74 -3.83 14.38 -5.33
CA PRO A 74 -4.09 12.96 -5.28
C PRO A 74 -3.27 12.32 -6.39
N ARG A 75 -2.32 11.45 -6.03
CA ARG A 75 -1.55 10.70 -7.02
C ARG A 75 -2.56 10.02 -7.92
N ARG A 76 -2.59 10.41 -9.20
CA ARG A 76 -3.41 9.73 -10.20
C ARG A 76 -3.07 8.25 -10.05
N LEU A 77 -4.09 7.43 -9.76
CA LEU A 77 -3.89 5.99 -9.72
C LEU A 77 -3.27 5.61 -11.06
N LEU A 78 -2.20 4.80 -10.98
CA LEU A 78 -1.50 4.30 -12.16
C LEU A 78 -2.57 3.74 -13.09
N THR A 79 -2.60 4.21 -14.32
CA THR A 79 -3.58 3.70 -15.29
C THR A 79 -3.31 2.21 -15.50
N GLU A 80 -4.35 1.42 -15.75
CA GLU A 80 -4.22 -0.04 -15.92
C GLU A 80 -3.14 -0.38 -16.97
N GLU A 81 -3.07 0.41 -18.04
CA GLU A 81 -2.06 0.26 -19.09
C GLU A 81 -0.62 0.48 -18.59
N GLU A 82 -0.39 1.47 -17.72
CA GLU A 82 0.93 1.72 -17.14
C GLU A 82 1.34 0.59 -16.20
N PHE A 83 0.39 0.03 -15.44
CA PHE A 83 0.64 -1.11 -14.57
C PHE A 83 0.97 -2.38 -15.38
N GLN A 84 0.21 -2.65 -16.42
CA GLN A 84 0.45 -3.80 -17.30
C GLN A 84 1.81 -3.70 -18.00
N ARG A 85 2.15 -2.52 -18.51
CA ARG A 85 3.45 -2.29 -19.14
C ARG A 85 4.60 -2.53 -18.17
N GLU A 86 4.51 -2.04 -16.93
CA GLU A 86 5.53 -2.31 -15.92
C GLU A 86 5.61 -3.80 -15.56
N ALA A 87 4.47 -4.48 -15.45
CA ALA A 87 4.42 -5.91 -15.18
C ALA A 87 5.10 -6.73 -16.29
N GLU A 88 4.85 -6.39 -17.56
CA GLU A 88 5.49 -7.02 -18.72
C GLU A 88 7.01 -6.79 -18.72
N GLU A 89 7.45 -5.55 -18.50
CA GLU A 89 8.86 -5.20 -18.48
C GLU A 89 9.62 -5.91 -17.34
N GLN A 90 9.05 -5.94 -16.13
CA GLN A 90 9.64 -6.63 -14.98
C GLN A 90 9.65 -8.14 -15.18
N THR A 91 8.59 -8.72 -15.74
CA THR A 91 8.51 -10.14 -16.05
C THR A 91 9.59 -10.52 -17.06
N ARG A 92 9.73 -9.76 -18.15
CA ARG A 92 10.77 -9.99 -19.16
C ARG A 92 12.17 -9.95 -18.55
N LYS A 93 12.49 -8.90 -17.77
CA LYS A 93 13.80 -8.74 -17.15
C LYS A 93 14.14 -9.89 -16.19
N ALA A 94 13.17 -10.30 -15.37
CA ALA A 94 13.33 -11.43 -14.46
C ALA A 94 13.58 -12.75 -15.21
N LEU A 95 12.90 -12.97 -16.34
CA LEU A 95 13.11 -14.16 -17.17
C LEU A 95 14.49 -14.17 -17.85
N GLU A 96 14.98 -13.02 -18.32
CA GLU A 96 16.34 -12.87 -18.87
C GLU A 96 17.41 -13.18 -17.80
N ASP A 97 17.26 -12.62 -16.59
CA ASP A 97 18.15 -12.88 -15.46
C ASP A 97 18.15 -14.37 -15.08
N LEU A 98 16.97 -15.02 -15.09
CA LEU A 98 16.85 -16.46 -14.86
C LEU A 98 17.57 -17.27 -15.94
N ARG A 99 17.42 -16.93 -17.22
CA ARG A 99 18.09 -17.62 -18.34
C ARG A 99 19.61 -17.50 -18.24
N LYS A 100 20.11 -16.31 -17.93
CA LYS A 100 21.54 -16.06 -17.70
C LYS A 100 22.07 -16.89 -16.53
N ASN A 101 21.33 -16.93 -15.43
CA ASN A 101 21.68 -17.75 -14.27
C ASN A 101 21.68 -19.26 -14.62
N CYS A 102 20.72 -19.73 -15.42
CA CYS A 102 20.65 -21.12 -15.84
C CYS A 102 21.78 -21.54 -16.80
N SER A 103 22.35 -20.57 -17.53
CA SER A 103 23.47 -20.77 -18.46
C SER A 103 24.85 -20.68 -17.79
N SER A 104 24.89 -20.36 -16.49
CA SER A 104 26.12 -20.22 -15.72
C SER A 104 26.66 -21.59 -15.26
N PRO A 105 27.99 -21.83 -15.30
CA PRO A 105 28.61 -23.10 -14.91
C PRO A 105 28.44 -23.47 -13.41
N GLU A 106 28.06 -22.52 -12.55
CA GLU A 106 27.78 -22.75 -11.12
C GLU A 106 26.34 -23.22 -10.86
N PHE A 107 25.50 -23.31 -11.89
CA PHE A 107 24.09 -23.62 -11.73
C PHE A 107 23.84 -25.13 -11.55
N ARG A 108 23.11 -25.50 -10.49
CA ARG A 108 22.68 -26.88 -10.21
C ARG A 108 21.49 -27.29 -11.08
N SER A 109 21.65 -27.16 -12.39
CA SER A 109 20.64 -27.42 -13.41
C SER A 109 19.90 -28.75 -13.17
N TRP A 110 20.59 -29.86 -12.92
CA TRP A 110 19.92 -31.17 -12.79
C TRP A 110 19.12 -31.33 -11.49
N ARG A 111 19.43 -30.55 -10.45
CA ARG A 111 18.64 -30.53 -9.21
C ARG A 111 17.35 -29.74 -9.38
N THR A 112 17.39 -28.67 -10.15
CA THR A 112 16.20 -27.90 -10.53
C THR A 112 15.32 -28.75 -11.44
N VAL A 113 15.89 -29.36 -12.47
CA VAL A 113 15.19 -30.23 -13.43
C VAL A 113 14.50 -31.42 -12.75
N ALA A 114 15.11 -32.00 -11.70
CA ALA A 114 14.51 -33.09 -10.92
C ALA A 114 13.25 -32.69 -10.13
N ARG A 115 13.02 -31.38 -9.89
CA ARG A 115 11.87 -30.87 -9.14
C ARG A 115 10.76 -30.32 -10.04
N LEU A 116 11.00 -30.22 -11.35
CA LEU A 116 10.06 -29.67 -12.32
C LEU A 116 9.16 -30.78 -12.87
N THR A 117 7.88 -30.46 -13.06
CA THR A 117 6.86 -31.37 -13.62
C THR A 117 7.19 -31.80 -15.05
N SER A 118 7.84 -30.93 -15.83
CA SER A 118 8.18 -31.20 -17.23
C SER A 118 9.57 -30.65 -17.58
N PRO A 119 10.61 -31.50 -17.67
CA PRO A 119 11.98 -31.06 -17.95
C PRO A 119 12.16 -30.54 -19.39
N LYS A 120 11.31 -30.98 -20.33
CA LYS A 120 11.36 -30.54 -21.74
C LYS A 120 11.01 -29.06 -21.91
N ARG A 121 9.93 -28.59 -21.26
CA ARG A 121 9.54 -27.17 -21.29
C ARG A 121 10.61 -26.23 -20.73
N PHE A 122 11.39 -26.73 -19.77
CA PHE A 122 12.50 -25.96 -19.21
C PHE A 122 13.65 -25.80 -20.22
N ALA A 123 13.94 -26.84 -21.00
CA ALA A 123 14.93 -26.74 -22.07
C ALA A 123 14.50 -25.73 -23.14
N ASP A 124 13.26 -25.80 -23.61
CA ASP A 124 12.70 -24.86 -24.59
C ASP A 124 12.75 -23.41 -24.09
N PHE A 125 12.46 -23.19 -22.79
CA PHE A 125 12.54 -21.89 -22.14
C PHE A 125 13.97 -21.30 -22.09
N VAL A 126 14.97 -22.15 -21.84
CA VAL A 126 16.39 -21.75 -21.78
C VAL A 126 16.94 -21.46 -23.17
N GLU A 127 16.41 -22.11 -24.21
CA GLU A 127 16.77 -21.92 -25.63
C GLU A 127 16.07 -20.70 -26.28
N ASP A 128 15.58 -19.74 -25.47
CA ASP A 128 14.95 -18.48 -25.88
C ASP A 128 13.49 -18.57 -26.37
N SER A 129 12.81 -19.71 -26.21
CA SER A 129 11.38 -19.82 -26.58
C SER A 129 10.46 -19.01 -25.67
N PRO A 130 9.28 -18.57 -26.16
CA PRO A 130 8.31 -17.81 -25.37
C PRO A 130 7.96 -18.49 -24.05
N HIS A 131 7.88 -17.71 -22.97
CA HIS A 131 7.55 -18.15 -21.62
C HIS A 131 6.08 -18.60 -21.46
N LEU A 132 5.29 -18.47 -22.52
CA LEU A 132 3.90 -18.88 -22.60
C LEU A 132 3.73 -19.82 -23.79
N VAL A 133 3.07 -20.94 -23.56
CA VAL A 133 2.72 -21.85 -24.65
C VAL A 133 1.50 -21.30 -25.35
N SER A 134 1.48 -21.29 -26.69
CA SER A 134 0.36 -20.73 -27.48
C SER A 134 -1.02 -21.26 -27.07
N ASN A 135 -1.07 -22.52 -26.61
CA ASN A 135 -2.26 -23.16 -26.06
C ASN A 135 -2.75 -22.55 -24.73
N GLU A 136 -1.84 -22.12 -23.86
CA GLU A 136 -2.21 -21.48 -22.58
C GLU A 136 -2.73 -20.06 -22.81
N VAL A 137 -2.09 -19.33 -23.73
CA VAL A 137 -2.54 -17.99 -24.15
C VAL A 137 -3.93 -18.06 -24.79
N SER A 138 -4.21 -19.08 -25.60
CA SER A 138 -5.54 -19.25 -26.21
C SER A 138 -6.63 -19.59 -25.21
N VAL A 139 -6.33 -20.41 -24.19
CA VAL A 139 -7.31 -20.76 -23.13
C VAL A 139 -7.63 -19.51 -22.31
N HIS A 140 -6.63 -18.73 -21.92
CA HIS A 140 -6.84 -17.48 -21.17
C HIS A 140 -7.56 -16.41 -22.00
N ALA A 141 -7.26 -16.32 -23.30
CA ALA A 141 -7.96 -15.42 -24.23
C ALA A 141 -9.42 -15.85 -24.48
N GLN A 142 -9.75 -17.14 -24.32
CA GLN A 142 -11.11 -17.64 -24.43
C GLN A 142 -11.91 -17.42 -23.14
N GLU A 143 -11.28 -17.64 -21.98
CA GLU A 143 -11.90 -17.51 -20.66
C GLU A 143 -12.20 -16.05 -20.29
N TYR A 144 -11.35 -15.10 -20.72
CA TYR A 144 -11.49 -13.66 -20.45
C TYR A 144 -11.71 -12.80 -21.71
N GLY A 145 -11.92 -13.42 -22.87
CA GLY A 145 -12.19 -12.72 -24.12
C GLY A 145 -13.65 -12.32 -24.27
N LEU A 146 -13.99 -11.71 -25.41
CA LEU A 146 -15.32 -11.19 -25.80
C LEU A 146 -16.51 -12.15 -25.55
N GLY A 147 -16.26 -13.46 -25.40
CA GLY A 147 -17.28 -14.46 -25.07
C GLY A 147 -17.53 -14.69 -23.57
N GLY A 148 -16.61 -14.30 -22.69
CA GLY A 148 -16.78 -14.41 -21.23
C GLY A 148 -17.69 -13.31 -20.65
N SER A 149 -17.56 -12.08 -21.15
CA SER A 149 -18.38 -10.94 -20.70
C SER A 149 -19.84 -11.00 -21.15
N PHE A 150 -20.15 -11.72 -22.24
CA PHE A 150 -21.52 -11.87 -22.76
C PHE A 150 -22.39 -12.79 -21.88
N PHE A 151 -21.79 -13.75 -21.18
CA PHE A 151 -22.52 -14.64 -20.25
C PHE A 151 -22.66 -14.05 -18.84
N GLU A 152 -21.79 -13.12 -18.44
CA GLU A 152 -21.82 -12.50 -17.10
C GLU A 152 -22.99 -11.50 -16.95
N GLU A 153 -23.37 -10.82 -18.04
CA GLU A 153 -24.51 -9.87 -18.06
C GLU A 153 -25.88 -10.58 -17.92
N GLU A 154 -26.05 -11.80 -18.44
CA GLU A 154 -27.31 -12.55 -18.34
C GLU A 154 -27.52 -13.24 -16.97
N PHE A 155 -26.45 -13.39 -16.18
CA PHE A 155 -26.54 -13.99 -14.83
C PHE A 155 -26.85 -12.98 -13.72
N PHE A 156 -26.66 -11.66 -13.96
CA PHE A 156 -26.83 -10.62 -12.94
C PHE A 156 -28.13 -9.81 -13.06
N ASP A 157 -28.99 -10.11 -14.04
CA ASP A 157 -30.20 -9.33 -14.35
C ASP A 157 -31.52 -10.01 -13.94
N THR A 158 -31.52 -10.91 -12.94
CA THR A 158 -32.76 -11.56 -12.50
C THR A 158 -32.76 -11.94 -11.02
N ASP A 159 -32.74 -10.96 -10.08
CA ASP A 159 -33.11 -11.25 -8.68
C ASP A 159 -33.38 -10.00 -7.80
N ASP A 160 -34.06 -8.95 -8.32
CA ASP A 160 -34.48 -7.82 -7.47
C ASP A 160 -35.86 -7.24 -7.88
N GLU A 161 -36.95 -8.01 -7.79
CA GLU A 161 -38.33 -7.46 -7.69
C GLU A 161 -39.27 -8.43 -6.94
N GLU A 162 -39.08 -8.60 -5.63
CA GLU A 162 -40.13 -9.06 -4.71
C GLU A 162 -40.24 -8.05 -3.56
N ASP A 163 -41.26 -7.18 -3.59
CA ASP A 163 -42.26 -7.03 -2.52
C ASP A 163 -43.19 -5.81 -2.72
N ASP A 164 -44.46 -5.99 -2.31
CA ASP A 164 -45.54 -5.01 -2.08
C ASP A 164 -46.43 -4.54 -3.25
N ASP A 165 -47.47 -5.33 -3.58
CA ASP A 165 -48.88 -4.86 -3.58
C ASP A 165 -49.89 -6.00 -3.90
N MET A 166 -50.39 -6.68 -2.87
CA MET A 166 -51.60 -7.50 -2.97
C MET A 166 -52.83 -6.56 -3.12
N LYS A 167 -53.28 -6.32 -4.35
CA LYS A 167 -54.61 -5.74 -4.65
C LYS A 167 -55.60 -6.87 -5.01
N PRO A 168 -56.79 -6.95 -4.37
CA PRO A 168 -57.72 -8.04 -4.62
C PRO A 168 -58.32 -7.96 -6.03
N LEU A 169 -58.19 -9.07 -6.77
CA LEU A 169 -58.80 -9.27 -8.08
C LEU A 169 -60.34 -9.16 -7.98
N LYS A 170 -60.92 -8.15 -8.64
CA LYS A 170 -62.36 -8.13 -8.96
C LYS A 170 -62.62 -9.13 -10.08
N ILE A 171 -63.55 -10.05 -9.85
CA ILE A 171 -64.11 -10.93 -10.88
C ILE A 171 -65.22 -10.14 -11.61
N PRO A 172 -65.18 -9.98 -12.94
CA PRO A 172 -66.36 -9.57 -13.70
C PRO A 172 -67.22 -10.80 -14.07
N GLU A 173 -68.55 -10.64 -14.05
CA GLU A 173 -69.50 -11.55 -14.73
C GLU A 173 -69.27 -11.59 -16.24
#